data_AF-A0A6J1Q9W3-F1
#
_entry.id   AF-A0A6J1Q9W3-F1
#
_cell.length_a   1.000
_cell.length_b   1.000
_cell.length_c   1.000
_cell.angle_alpha   90.00
_cell.angle_beta   90.00
_cell.angle_gamma   90.00
#
_symmetry.space_group_name_H-M   'P 1'
#
loop_
_entity.id
_entity.type
_entity.pdbx_description
1 polymer ?
#
loop_
_entity_poly.entity_id
_entity_poly.type
_entity_poly.pdbx_seq_one_letter_code
_entity_poly.pdbx_strand_id
1 'polypeptide(L)'
;MVVEEKVDLSKENQTQNGVTAKEPRTYSLEILKIIKEAQQQHGLRHGDYQRYRGYCSRRLRRLRKVLKVPQGDRRHFKRRDVTATMVSEDKFLQVPLMMAERAWSHAMQLRQESNTEPRKKFHLISRLKKAAAYSLQLQDLIENINCDARTKLEAQAYVAWMNGSLQFELQLWKQAMENLKKAQVVYGNLASALPELEQIVYKARVEELAPSLRYCAYNIGDTSAMDDLMQMRGQLSGELMASLDSLIAQTREKQANIEEVTWRGKSCGTVPPRAAGLIIADSRLNQALERAATNQAKIDLLEAHLIDCKDALLAVRDHFKNELKKENDKWSPQQHLINYLQYIRLSRTLERNLTLVKAAEESDKAKPQDIVRLYEAALHNLVEISQLQDDPEFLEEQEAKTKCYRAFRCFYMAQSLANLHRWREAMALYQRSLQHVKDALKYNAILPAALKEALCNLETSVEAAQYAAHAHSVLEDGQEEESGTSKLAKSKKPLYERLHEYREDPALLTKQPNVYKLPPPMRSIPCKPLFFDLAFNMVEFPDLSHKMGDQAKRGQAGLTGFVKGLWGWGNK
;
A
#
# COMPACT_ATOMS: atom_id res chain seq x y z
N MET A 1 45.89 76.95 0.93
CA MET A 1 47.09 76.16 0.61
C MET A 1 46.65 74.94 -0.18
N VAL A 2 46.83 75.02 -1.49
CA VAL A 2 46.62 73.95 -2.45
C VAL A 2 48.01 73.56 -2.93
N VAL A 3 48.35 72.27 -2.89
CA VAL A 3 49.51 71.67 -3.57
C VAL A 3 49.04 70.24 -3.91
N GLU A 4 48.52 70.02 -5.12
CA GLU A 4 49.25 69.52 -6.30
C GLU A 4 49.91 68.15 -6.09
N GLU A 5 49.40 67.13 -6.78
CA GLU A 5 50.23 66.03 -7.26
C GLU A 5 49.81 65.62 -8.67
N LYS A 6 50.83 65.42 -9.49
CA LYS A 6 50.83 65.49 -10.96
C LYS A 6 50.25 64.25 -11.62
N VAL A 7 49.58 64.51 -12.74
CA VAL A 7 49.17 63.55 -13.76
C VAL A 7 50.38 63.11 -14.57
N ASP A 8 50.58 61.80 -14.73
CA ASP A 8 51.47 61.24 -15.76
C ASP A 8 50.65 60.46 -16.79
N LEU A 9 50.50 61.09 -17.95
CA LEU A 9 49.88 60.58 -19.17
C LEU A 9 50.89 59.71 -19.91
N SER A 10 50.88 58.41 -19.68
CA SER A 10 51.46 57.47 -20.64
C SER A 10 50.70 56.14 -20.64
N LYS A 11 50.28 55.72 -21.84
CA LYS A 11 49.58 54.48 -22.23
C LYS A 11 48.07 54.64 -22.52
N GLU A 12 47.75 55.55 -23.42
CA GLU A 12 46.69 55.25 -24.40
C GLU A 12 47.26 54.31 -25.47
N ASN A 13 46.41 53.43 -26.00
CA ASN A 13 46.65 52.34 -26.97
C ASN A 13 47.09 50.98 -26.40
N GLN A 14 46.14 50.28 -25.77
CA GLN A 14 46.00 48.82 -25.91
C GLN A 14 44.56 48.36 -25.55
N THR A 15 43.56 48.90 -26.25
CA THR A 15 42.24 48.26 -26.34
C THR A 15 42.25 47.26 -27.49
N GLN A 16 42.27 45.96 -27.16
CA GLN A 16 41.57 44.84 -27.80
C GLN A 16 42.33 43.53 -27.55
N ASN A 17 41.82 42.74 -26.60
CA ASN A 17 41.72 41.27 -26.62
C ASN A 17 41.52 40.74 -25.19
N GLY A 18 40.40 41.12 -24.57
CA GLY A 18 39.89 40.45 -23.39
C GLY A 18 38.98 39.30 -23.79
N VAL A 19 39.54 38.13 -24.11
CA VAL A 19 38.75 36.89 -24.14
C VAL A 19 38.42 36.57 -22.69
N THR A 20 37.21 36.96 -22.25
CA THR A 20 36.66 36.51 -20.97
C THR A 20 36.53 34.98 -21.02
N ALA A 21 37.41 34.27 -20.33
CA ALA A 21 37.29 32.83 -20.12
C ALA A 21 35.97 32.56 -19.39
N LYS A 22 35.03 31.87 -20.06
CA LYS A 22 33.77 31.42 -19.44
C LYS A 22 34.11 30.41 -18.35
N GLU A 23 33.64 30.66 -17.13
CA GLU A 23 33.66 29.68 -16.04
C GLU A 23 33.08 28.32 -16.51
N PRO A 24 33.65 27.19 -16.07
CA PRO A 24 33.20 25.88 -16.51
C PRO A 24 31.81 25.59 -15.94
N ARG A 25 30.77 25.69 -16.79
CA ARG A 25 29.40 25.28 -16.44
C ARG A 25 29.38 23.83 -15.95
N THR A 26 28.80 23.62 -14.77
CA THR A 26 28.48 22.29 -14.24
C THR A 26 27.11 21.87 -14.76
N TYR A 27 27.04 20.69 -15.39
CA TYR A 27 25.80 20.11 -15.89
C TYR A 27 25.22 19.13 -14.86
N SER A 28 23.89 19.03 -14.78
CA SER A 28 23.22 18.10 -13.85
C SER A 28 21.99 17.44 -14.51
N LEU A 29 21.77 16.17 -14.18
CA LEU A 29 20.67 15.36 -14.69
C LEU A 29 20.19 14.34 -13.64
N GLU A 30 18.99 14.56 -13.13
CA GLU A 30 18.28 13.62 -12.25
C GLU A 30 17.65 12.48 -13.08
N ILE A 31 18.46 11.50 -13.48
CA ILE A 31 18.08 10.39 -14.37
C ILE A 31 16.88 9.64 -13.81
N LEU A 32 16.96 9.18 -12.54
CA LEU A 32 15.95 8.30 -11.97
C LEU A 32 14.58 8.99 -11.87
N LYS A 33 14.57 10.27 -11.48
CA LYS A 33 13.35 11.07 -11.39
C LYS A 33 12.72 11.30 -12.76
N ILE A 34 13.53 11.70 -13.75
CA ILE A 34 13.06 11.94 -15.12
C ILE A 34 12.42 10.68 -15.70
N ILE A 35 13.02 9.51 -15.52
CA ILE A 35 12.44 8.26 -16.06
C ILE A 35 11.17 7.88 -15.30
N LYS A 36 11.14 7.95 -13.96
CA LYS A 36 9.97 7.56 -13.16
C LYS A 36 8.76 8.45 -13.43
N GLU A 37 8.94 9.78 -13.44
CA GLU A 37 7.86 10.72 -13.78
C GLU A 37 7.34 10.48 -15.19
N ALA A 38 8.24 10.32 -16.17
CA ALA A 38 7.86 10.08 -17.55
C ALA A 38 7.14 8.74 -17.74
N GLN A 39 7.58 7.69 -17.06
CA GLN A 39 6.96 6.36 -17.09
C GLN A 39 5.55 6.41 -16.49
N GLN A 40 5.38 7.03 -15.32
CA GLN A 40 4.08 7.17 -14.66
C GLN A 40 3.09 7.99 -15.50
N GLN A 41 3.52 9.12 -16.07
CA GLN A 41 2.66 10.02 -16.84
C GLN A 41 2.26 9.46 -18.21
N HIS A 42 3.13 8.63 -18.84
CA HIS A 42 2.98 8.26 -20.25
C HIS A 42 2.71 6.77 -20.51
N GLY A 43 2.13 6.06 -19.54
CA GLY A 43 1.48 4.76 -19.78
C GLY A 43 1.85 3.66 -18.79
N LEU A 44 3.03 3.74 -18.15
CA LEU A 44 3.53 2.65 -17.32
C LEU A 44 2.75 2.46 -16.01
N ARG A 45 2.01 3.49 -15.56
CA ARG A 45 1.02 3.35 -14.48
C ARG A 45 -0.03 2.27 -14.77
N HIS A 46 -0.32 2.01 -16.04
CA HIS A 46 -1.27 0.99 -16.49
C HIS A 46 -0.59 -0.15 -17.28
N GLY A 47 0.74 -0.26 -17.23
CA GLY A 47 1.50 -1.29 -17.94
C GLY A 47 1.58 -1.14 -19.47
N ASP A 48 1.26 0.04 -20.02
CA ASP A 48 1.31 0.30 -21.47
C ASP A 48 2.70 0.76 -21.92
N TYR A 49 3.55 -0.22 -22.26
CA TYR A 49 4.90 0.02 -22.77
C TYR A 49 4.91 0.59 -24.19
N GLN A 50 3.91 0.30 -25.02
CA GLN A 50 3.84 0.81 -26.40
C GLN A 50 3.65 2.33 -26.42
N ARG A 51 2.76 2.84 -25.54
CA ARG A 51 2.53 4.28 -25.38
C ARG A 51 3.77 5.00 -24.87
N TYR A 52 4.48 4.43 -23.89
CA TYR A 52 5.72 4.99 -23.38
C TYR A 52 6.82 5.05 -24.47
N ARG A 53 7.00 3.97 -25.25
CA ARG A 53 7.89 3.95 -26.43
C ARG A 53 7.56 5.05 -27.44
N GLY A 54 6.28 5.27 -27.71
CA GLY A 54 5.78 6.33 -28.59
C GLY A 54 6.06 7.74 -28.04
N TYR A 55 5.97 7.92 -26.73
CA TYR A 55 6.40 9.16 -26.06
C TYR A 55 7.91 9.38 -26.21
N CYS A 56 8.75 8.39 -25.86
CA CYS A 56 10.22 8.52 -25.96
C CYS A 56 10.66 8.84 -27.40
N SER A 57 10.00 8.25 -28.40
CA SER A 57 10.26 8.55 -29.81
C SER A 57 9.95 10.00 -30.19
N ARG A 58 8.80 10.53 -29.72
CA ARG A 58 8.40 11.92 -29.96
C ARG A 58 9.28 12.91 -29.20
N ARG A 59 9.61 12.62 -27.93
CA ARG A 59 10.52 13.43 -27.11
C ARG A 59 11.91 13.49 -27.72
N LEU A 60 12.46 12.36 -28.15
CA LEU A 60 13.76 12.29 -28.85
C LEU A 60 13.76 13.12 -30.14
N ARG A 61 12.68 13.05 -30.95
CA ARG A 61 12.55 13.87 -32.16
C ARG A 61 12.54 15.38 -31.84
N ARG A 62 11.80 15.80 -30.81
CA ARG A 62 11.76 17.20 -30.37
C ARG A 62 13.12 17.67 -29.85
N LEU A 63 13.76 16.89 -28.98
CA LEU A 63 15.09 17.20 -28.45
C LEU A 63 16.10 17.41 -29.58
N ARG A 64 16.16 16.49 -30.55
CA ARG A 64 17.07 16.63 -31.69
C ARG A 64 16.78 17.83 -32.59
N LYS A 65 15.50 18.20 -32.74
CA LYS A 65 15.11 19.41 -33.49
C LYS A 65 15.56 20.68 -32.75
N VAL A 66 15.31 20.77 -31.45
CA VAL A 66 15.66 21.93 -30.61
C VAL A 66 17.18 22.09 -30.50
N LEU A 67 17.90 21.00 -30.24
CA LEU A 67 19.36 20.99 -30.10
C LEU A 67 20.11 21.05 -31.44
N LYS A 68 19.39 21.12 -32.57
CA LYS A 68 19.95 21.15 -33.93
C LYS A 68 20.89 19.97 -34.23
N VAL A 69 20.52 18.78 -33.75
CA VAL A 69 21.21 17.50 -33.98
C VAL A 69 20.31 16.51 -34.77
N PRO A 70 19.89 16.83 -36.01
CA PRO A 70 19.15 15.89 -36.85
C PRO A 70 20.04 14.72 -37.29
N GLN A 71 19.46 13.52 -37.44
CA GLN A 71 20.15 12.32 -37.92
C GLN A 71 20.14 12.18 -39.46
N GLY A 72 20.09 13.32 -40.16
CA GLY A 72 20.01 13.39 -41.61
C GLY A 72 18.69 13.94 -42.14
N ASP A 73 18.63 14.04 -43.46
CA ASP A 73 17.50 14.59 -44.22
C ASP A 73 16.58 13.46 -44.72
N ARG A 74 15.47 13.84 -45.38
CA ARG A 74 14.47 12.89 -45.90
C ARG A 74 15.05 11.80 -46.81
N ARG A 75 16.20 12.06 -47.46
CA ARG A 75 16.84 11.16 -48.43
C ARG A 75 18.13 10.49 -47.93
N HIS A 76 18.81 11.08 -46.95
CA HIS A 76 20.12 10.59 -46.49
C HIS A 76 20.17 10.51 -44.97
N PHE A 77 20.49 9.33 -44.45
CA PHE A 77 20.74 9.14 -43.02
C PHE A 77 22.19 9.48 -42.70
N LYS A 78 22.40 10.37 -41.72
CA LYS A 78 23.73 10.67 -41.17
C LYS A 78 23.69 10.43 -39.67
N ARG A 79 24.40 9.40 -39.20
CA ARG A 79 24.52 9.14 -37.76
C ARG A 79 25.22 10.32 -37.10
N ARG A 80 24.50 10.98 -36.20
CA ARG A 80 24.99 12.11 -35.41
C ARG A 80 24.71 11.81 -33.95
N ASP A 81 25.68 11.17 -33.32
CA ASP A 81 25.66 10.91 -31.89
C ASP A 81 26.16 12.16 -31.16
N VAL A 82 25.73 12.33 -29.91
CA VAL A 82 26.13 13.49 -29.11
C VAL A 82 27.55 13.24 -28.59
N THR A 83 28.49 14.13 -28.88
CA THR A 83 29.85 14.10 -28.33
C THR A 83 30.01 15.15 -27.24
N ALA A 84 31.00 15.00 -26.35
CA ALA A 84 31.25 15.93 -25.26
C ALA A 84 31.40 17.40 -25.71
N THR A 85 32.03 17.62 -26.87
CA THR A 85 32.21 18.94 -27.49
C THR A 85 30.92 19.63 -27.95
N MET A 86 29.83 18.88 -28.16
CA MET A 86 28.54 19.44 -28.58
C MET A 86 27.69 19.90 -27.39
N VAL A 87 28.03 19.50 -26.16
CA VAL A 87 27.18 19.75 -25.00
C VAL A 87 27.28 21.20 -24.57
N SER A 88 26.16 21.91 -24.79
CA SER A 88 25.99 23.32 -24.41
C SER A 88 24.90 23.52 -23.36
N GLU A 89 23.99 22.54 -23.22
CA GLU A 89 22.82 22.53 -22.33
C GLU A 89 22.65 21.13 -21.71
N ASP A 90 22.05 21.02 -20.51
CA ASP A 90 21.76 19.72 -19.86
C ASP A 90 20.88 18.80 -20.72
N LYS A 91 20.05 19.38 -21.60
CA LYS A 91 19.16 18.65 -22.49
C LYS A 91 19.90 17.72 -23.47
N PHE A 92 21.18 17.96 -23.74
CA PHE A 92 21.99 17.05 -24.55
C PHE A 92 22.14 15.68 -23.88
N LEU A 93 22.23 15.63 -22.55
CA LEU A 93 22.32 14.39 -21.77
C LEU A 93 21.03 13.54 -21.90
N GLN A 94 19.88 14.20 -22.08
CA GLN A 94 18.59 13.50 -22.25
C GLN A 94 18.48 12.75 -23.59
N VAL A 95 19.31 13.06 -24.59
CA VAL A 95 19.25 12.39 -25.91
C VAL A 95 19.61 10.90 -25.80
N PRO A 96 20.81 10.51 -25.31
CA PRO A 96 21.14 9.10 -25.11
C PRO A 96 20.25 8.43 -24.06
N LEU A 97 19.81 9.15 -23.01
CA LEU A 97 18.83 8.63 -22.05
C LEU A 97 17.52 8.20 -22.73
N MET A 98 16.91 9.07 -23.53
CA MET A 98 15.67 8.77 -24.27
C MET A 98 15.87 7.68 -25.34
N MET A 99 17.09 7.51 -25.87
CA MET A 99 17.43 6.41 -26.77
C MET A 99 17.46 5.07 -26.03
N ALA A 100 18.05 5.04 -24.83
CA ALA A 100 18.07 3.87 -23.95
C ALA A 100 16.64 3.50 -23.50
N GLU A 101 15.88 4.44 -22.94
CA GLU A 101 14.50 4.21 -22.48
C GLU A 101 13.57 3.74 -23.60
N ARG A 102 13.71 4.27 -24.82
CA ARG A 102 12.94 3.79 -25.97
C ARG A 102 13.25 2.33 -26.32
N ALA A 103 14.53 1.93 -26.23
CA ALA A 103 14.94 0.56 -26.51
C ALA A 103 14.49 -0.39 -25.39
N TRP A 104 14.64 0.01 -24.13
CA TRP A 104 14.17 -0.72 -22.96
C TRP A 104 12.65 -0.92 -22.98
N SER A 105 11.89 0.15 -23.22
CA SER A 105 10.43 0.11 -23.32
C SER A 105 9.95 -0.85 -24.41
N HIS A 106 10.66 -0.90 -25.55
CA HIS A 106 10.35 -1.87 -26.60
C HIS A 106 10.68 -3.29 -26.16
N ALA A 107 11.78 -3.51 -25.43
CA ALA A 107 12.09 -4.82 -24.88
C ALA A 107 11.01 -5.30 -23.91
N MET A 108 10.52 -4.42 -23.03
CA MET A 108 9.47 -4.76 -22.08
C MET A 108 8.11 -5.03 -22.75
N GLN A 109 7.77 -4.31 -23.82
CA GLN A 109 6.63 -4.66 -24.68
C GLN A 109 6.79 -6.08 -25.26
N LEU A 110 7.95 -6.38 -25.83
CA LEU A 110 8.23 -7.69 -26.43
C LEU A 110 8.24 -8.80 -25.38
N ARG A 111 8.53 -8.48 -24.12
CA ARG A 111 8.46 -9.41 -22.99
C ARG A 111 7.04 -9.87 -22.73
N GLN A 112 6.09 -8.93 -22.72
CA GLN A 112 4.67 -9.27 -22.61
C GLN A 112 4.20 -10.08 -23.83
N GLU A 113 4.61 -9.71 -25.04
CA GLU A 113 4.27 -10.43 -26.28
C GLU A 113 4.91 -11.83 -26.36
N SER A 114 6.06 -12.06 -25.70
CA SER A 114 6.72 -13.38 -25.76
C SER A 114 6.01 -14.46 -24.97
N ASN A 115 5.07 -14.11 -24.10
CA ASN A 115 4.23 -15.08 -23.39
C ASN A 115 3.34 -15.87 -24.36
N THR A 116 2.92 -15.26 -25.47
CA THR A 116 2.15 -15.93 -26.53
C THR A 116 3.03 -16.35 -27.71
N GLU A 117 4.07 -15.57 -28.01
CA GLU A 117 4.96 -15.76 -29.17
C GLU A 117 6.44 -15.88 -28.73
N PRO A 118 6.92 -17.07 -28.34
CA PRO A 118 8.26 -17.24 -27.76
C PRO A 118 9.41 -16.74 -28.63
N ARG A 119 9.24 -16.72 -29.96
CA ARG A 119 10.24 -16.22 -30.91
C ARG A 119 10.54 -14.72 -30.72
N LYS A 120 9.62 -13.95 -30.12
CA LYS A 120 9.83 -12.52 -29.79
C LYS A 120 10.94 -12.32 -28.76
N LYS A 121 11.30 -13.34 -27.98
CA LYS A 121 12.40 -13.30 -26.99
C LYS A 121 13.75 -12.94 -27.62
N PHE A 122 14.03 -13.40 -28.85
CA PHE A 122 15.25 -13.00 -29.58
C PHE A 122 15.28 -11.49 -29.87
N HIS A 123 14.13 -10.92 -30.24
CA HIS A 123 14.01 -9.48 -30.49
C HIS A 123 14.12 -8.67 -29.19
N LEU A 124 13.52 -9.15 -28.10
CA LEU A 124 13.67 -8.59 -26.75
C LEU A 124 15.13 -8.44 -26.37
N ILE A 125 15.92 -9.52 -26.47
CA ILE A 125 17.34 -9.52 -26.10
C ILE A 125 18.12 -8.52 -26.96
N SER A 126 17.85 -8.47 -28.27
CA SER A 126 18.47 -7.49 -29.17
C SER A 126 18.16 -6.03 -28.76
N ARG A 127 16.93 -5.75 -28.30
CA ARG A 127 16.55 -4.42 -27.80
C ARG A 127 17.21 -4.09 -26.46
N LEU A 128 17.33 -5.03 -25.53
CA LEU A 128 18.05 -4.81 -24.27
C LEU A 128 19.54 -4.58 -24.48
N LYS A 129 20.20 -5.33 -25.38
CA LYS A 129 21.59 -5.07 -25.77
C LYS A 129 21.77 -3.63 -26.27
N LYS A 130 20.81 -3.16 -27.06
CA LYS A 130 20.81 -1.78 -27.56
C LYS A 130 20.56 -0.74 -26.46
N ALA A 131 19.70 -1.03 -25.48
CA ALA A 131 19.47 -0.17 -24.33
C ALA A 131 20.74 -0.04 -23.47
N ALA A 132 21.40 -1.15 -23.17
CA ALA A 132 22.68 -1.20 -22.45
C ALA A 132 23.80 -0.44 -23.18
N ALA A 133 23.90 -0.58 -24.51
CA ALA A 133 24.87 0.19 -25.29
C ALA A 133 24.61 1.71 -25.22
N TYR A 134 23.34 2.14 -25.23
CA TYR A 134 23.00 3.56 -25.09
C TYR A 134 23.17 4.09 -23.67
N SER A 135 22.97 3.28 -22.63
CA SER A 135 23.29 3.68 -21.26
C SER A 135 24.80 3.86 -21.07
N LEU A 136 25.63 2.99 -21.67
CA LEU A 136 27.09 3.17 -21.66
C LEU A 136 27.52 4.46 -22.39
N GLN A 137 26.90 4.78 -23.53
CA GLN A 137 27.14 6.06 -24.21
C GLN A 137 26.75 7.27 -23.36
N LEU A 138 25.68 7.17 -22.55
CA LEU A 138 25.29 8.21 -21.61
C LEU A 138 26.36 8.38 -20.52
N GLN A 139 26.85 7.30 -19.94
CA GLN A 139 27.88 7.33 -18.91
C GLN A 139 29.20 7.91 -19.43
N ASP A 140 29.70 7.43 -20.58
CA ASP A 140 30.91 7.93 -21.22
C ASP A 140 30.81 9.44 -21.50
N LEU A 141 29.65 9.90 -21.95
CA LEU A 141 29.40 11.32 -22.16
C LEU A 141 29.43 12.12 -20.85
N ILE A 142 28.86 11.60 -19.76
CA ILE A 142 28.84 12.26 -18.44
C ILE A 142 30.24 12.29 -17.80
N GLU A 143 31.06 11.26 -18.02
CA GLU A 143 32.44 11.20 -17.53
C GLU A 143 33.37 12.19 -18.22
N ASN A 144 33.15 12.42 -19.52
CA ASN A 144 33.94 13.35 -20.35
C ASN A 144 33.48 14.82 -20.27
N ILE A 145 32.50 15.13 -19.43
CA ILE A 145 31.94 16.48 -19.25
C ILE A 145 32.01 16.87 -17.77
N ASN A 146 32.07 18.17 -17.49
CA ASN A 146 31.96 18.69 -16.12
C ASN A 146 30.53 18.53 -15.55
N CYS A 147 30.18 17.31 -15.14
CA CYS A 147 28.92 17.00 -14.46
C CYS A 147 29.11 16.90 -12.94
N ASP A 148 28.05 17.17 -12.19
CA ASP A 148 27.97 16.94 -10.74
C ASP A 148 28.17 15.46 -10.36
N ALA A 149 28.69 15.25 -9.14
CA ALA A 149 28.96 13.91 -8.63
C ALA A 149 27.70 13.03 -8.56
N ARG A 150 26.54 13.64 -8.27
CA ARG A 150 25.24 12.97 -8.26
C ARG A 150 24.90 12.36 -9.62
N THR A 151 24.97 13.13 -10.70
CA THR A 151 24.67 12.63 -12.05
C THR A 151 25.62 11.51 -12.48
N LYS A 152 26.90 11.58 -12.08
CA LYS A 152 27.88 10.50 -12.34
C LYS A 152 27.46 9.20 -11.66
N LEU A 153 27.09 9.26 -10.38
CA LEU A 153 26.61 8.09 -9.63
C LEU A 153 25.28 7.55 -10.18
N GLU A 154 24.34 8.43 -10.53
CA GLU A 154 23.08 8.01 -11.15
C GLU A 154 23.28 7.33 -12.50
N ALA A 155 24.22 7.83 -13.32
CA ALA A 155 24.55 7.22 -14.60
C ALA A 155 25.15 5.82 -14.41
N GLN A 156 26.06 5.66 -13.45
CA GLN A 156 26.64 4.36 -13.10
C GLN A 156 25.57 3.38 -12.63
N ALA A 157 24.66 3.81 -11.75
CA ALA A 157 23.56 2.98 -11.26
C ALA A 157 22.58 2.59 -12.38
N TYR A 158 22.29 3.51 -13.30
CA TYR A 158 21.43 3.26 -14.45
C TYR A 158 22.05 2.26 -15.44
N VAL A 159 23.35 2.38 -15.73
CA VAL A 159 24.09 1.41 -16.55
C VAL A 159 24.13 0.04 -15.90
N ALA A 160 24.42 -0.03 -14.59
CA ALA A 160 24.43 -1.27 -13.83
C ALA A 160 23.05 -1.95 -13.87
N TRP A 161 21.96 -1.18 -13.73
CA TRP A 161 20.61 -1.70 -13.86
C TRP A 161 20.28 -2.23 -15.27
N MET A 162 20.63 -1.49 -16.34
CA MET A 162 20.38 -1.90 -17.72
C MET A 162 21.15 -3.18 -18.08
N ASN A 163 22.42 -3.28 -17.67
CA ASN A 163 23.24 -4.46 -17.87
C ASN A 163 22.76 -5.65 -17.03
N GLY A 164 22.39 -5.42 -15.78
CA GLY A 164 21.80 -6.44 -14.90
C GLY A 164 20.49 -7.00 -15.48
N SER A 165 19.63 -6.12 -16.02
CA SER A 165 18.37 -6.53 -16.68
C SER A 165 18.62 -7.38 -17.94
N LEU A 166 19.63 -7.02 -18.75
CA LEU A 166 20.02 -7.81 -19.92
C LEU A 166 20.54 -9.20 -19.51
N GLN A 167 21.44 -9.27 -18.52
CA GLN A 167 22.04 -10.52 -18.06
C GLN A 167 21.01 -11.42 -17.37
N PHE A 168 20.03 -10.83 -16.68
CA PHE A 168 18.90 -11.53 -16.10
C PHE A 168 18.09 -12.27 -17.18
N GLU A 169 17.76 -11.60 -18.29
CA GLU A 169 17.05 -12.20 -19.42
C GLU A 169 17.88 -13.26 -20.18
N LEU A 170 19.21 -13.14 -20.12
CA LEU A 170 20.16 -14.14 -20.64
C LEU A 170 20.40 -15.31 -19.68
N GLN A 171 19.78 -15.31 -18.49
CA GLN A 171 19.95 -16.34 -17.45
C GLN A 171 21.39 -16.44 -16.92
N LEU A 172 22.18 -15.37 -17.04
CA LEU A 172 23.54 -15.29 -16.49
C LEU A 172 23.48 -14.79 -15.04
N TRP A 173 22.95 -15.64 -14.13
CA TRP A 173 22.54 -15.25 -12.78
C TRP A 173 23.64 -14.57 -11.95
N LYS A 174 24.88 -15.08 -12.02
CA LYS A 174 26.02 -14.52 -11.27
C LYS A 174 26.37 -13.09 -11.71
N GLN A 175 26.45 -12.86 -13.03
CA GLN A 175 26.75 -11.54 -13.58
C GLN A 175 25.58 -10.57 -13.36
N ALA A 176 24.34 -11.06 -13.54
CA ALA A 176 23.13 -10.29 -13.29
C ALA A 176 23.06 -9.82 -11.84
N MET A 177 23.33 -10.71 -10.88
CA MET A 177 23.38 -10.36 -9.47
C MET A 177 24.44 -9.30 -9.18
N GLU A 178 25.66 -9.45 -9.72
CA GLU A 178 26.73 -8.49 -9.49
C GLU A 178 26.34 -7.07 -9.95
N ASN A 179 25.78 -6.95 -11.15
CA ASN A 179 25.35 -5.66 -11.69
C ASN A 179 24.10 -5.09 -11.01
N LEU A 180 23.12 -5.92 -10.67
CA LEU A 180 21.94 -5.48 -9.92
C LEU A 180 22.31 -5.05 -8.50
N LYS A 181 23.26 -5.73 -7.85
CA LYS A 181 23.76 -5.37 -6.52
C LYS A 181 24.56 -4.07 -6.56
N LYS A 182 25.36 -3.84 -7.60
CA LYS A 182 26.01 -2.54 -7.85
C LYS A 182 24.96 -1.41 -7.95
N ALA A 183 23.90 -1.60 -8.73
CA ALA A 183 22.82 -0.62 -8.83
C ALA A 183 22.12 -0.39 -7.49
N GLN A 184 21.85 -1.46 -6.72
CA GLN A 184 21.21 -1.39 -5.41
C GLN A 184 22.05 -0.58 -4.40
N VAL A 185 23.36 -0.83 -4.33
CA VAL A 185 24.28 -0.12 -3.42
C VAL A 185 24.36 1.35 -3.78
N VAL A 186 24.52 1.69 -5.07
CA VAL A 186 24.63 3.10 -5.48
C VAL A 186 23.33 3.85 -5.22
N TYR A 187 22.16 3.30 -5.57
CA TYR A 187 20.89 3.95 -5.26
C TYR A 187 20.61 4.02 -3.76
N GLY A 188 21.02 3.03 -2.96
CA GLY A 188 20.93 3.06 -1.50
C GLY A 188 21.77 4.17 -0.88
N ASN A 189 23.01 4.34 -1.36
CA ASN A 189 23.90 5.42 -0.92
C ASN A 189 23.39 6.81 -1.34
N LEU A 190 22.80 6.94 -2.53
CA LEU A 190 22.13 8.18 -2.95
C LEU A 190 20.90 8.47 -2.09
N ALA A 191 20.13 7.44 -1.71
CA ALA A 191 18.98 7.60 -0.83
C ALA A 191 19.36 8.06 0.58
N SER A 192 20.52 7.68 1.12
CA SER A 192 20.96 8.13 2.45
C SER A 192 21.58 9.53 2.43
N ALA A 193 22.15 9.96 1.30
CA ALA A 193 22.82 11.25 1.17
C ALA A 193 21.88 12.42 0.81
N LEU A 194 20.68 12.15 0.27
CA LEU A 194 19.74 13.17 -0.21
C LEU A 194 18.68 13.58 0.83
N PRO A 195 18.08 14.78 0.70
CA PRO A 195 16.98 15.22 1.57
C PRO A 195 15.76 14.28 1.50
N GLU A 196 15.00 14.20 2.59
CA GLU A 196 13.91 13.22 2.82
C GLU A 196 12.90 13.12 1.66
N LEU A 197 12.53 14.26 1.05
CA LEU A 197 11.60 14.31 -0.08
C LEU A 197 12.09 13.58 -1.33
N GLU A 198 13.40 13.56 -1.56
CA GLU A 198 14.00 12.92 -2.74
C GLU A 198 14.33 11.44 -2.50
N GLN A 199 14.50 11.04 -1.24
CA GLN A 199 14.84 9.65 -0.88
C GLN A 199 13.79 8.63 -1.36
N ILE A 200 12.52 9.04 -1.40
CA ILE A 200 11.38 8.18 -1.72
C ILE A 200 11.58 7.49 -3.08
N VAL A 201 12.06 8.22 -4.09
CA VAL A 201 12.23 7.69 -5.45
C VAL A 201 13.35 6.63 -5.50
N TYR A 202 14.43 6.84 -4.75
CA TYR A 202 15.57 5.91 -4.69
C TYR A 202 15.27 4.68 -3.83
N LYS A 203 14.59 4.84 -2.69
CA LYS A 203 14.14 3.71 -1.84
C LYS A 203 13.20 2.80 -2.61
N ALA A 204 12.19 3.37 -3.29
CA ALA A 204 11.28 2.61 -4.14
C ALA A 204 12.03 1.86 -5.26
N ARG A 205 13.13 2.42 -5.78
CA ARG A 205 13.96 1.74 -6.78
C ARG A 205 14.76 0.57 -6.19
N VAL A 206 15.31 0.71 -4.98
CA VAL A 206 16.01 -0.36 -4.28
C VAL A 206 15.07 -1.53 -3.97
N GLU A 207 13.85 -1.23 -3.54
CA GLU A 207 12.79 -2.22 -3.31
C GLU A 207 12.40 -2.95 -4.60
N GLU A 208 12.28 -2.24 -5.73
CA GLU A 208 11.97 -2.83 -7.04
C GLU A 208 13.05 -3.83 -7.51
N LEU A 209 14.32 -3.66 -7.11
CA LEU A 209 15.41 -4.56 -7.48
C LEU A 209 15.48 -5.81 -6.59
N ALA A 210 14.90 -5.78 -5.39
CA ALA A 210 15.04 -6.85 -4.40
C ALA A 210 14.50 -8.22 -4.90
N PRO A 211 13.33 -8.32 -5.57
CA PRO A 211 12.84 -9.60 -6.06
C PRO A 211 13.76 -10.24 -7.11
N SER A 212 14.31 -9.44 -8.04
CA SER A 212 15.26 -9.92 -9.04
C SER A 212 16.57 -10.40 -8.43
N LEU A 213 17.06 -9.73 -7.37
CA LEU A 213 18.27 -10.14 -6.64
C LEU A 213 18.08 -11.47 -5.92
N ARG A 214 16.96 -11.65 -5.20
CA ARG A 214 16.67 -12.93 -4.52
C ARG A 214 16.45 -14.07 -5.51
N TYR A 215 15.80 -13.79 -6.64
CA TYR A 215 15.66 -14.76 -7.72
C TYR A 215 17.04 -15.18 -8.30
N CYS A 216 17.98 -14.26 -8.46
CA CYS A 216 19.34 -14.61 -8.85
C CYS A 216 20.04 -15.46 -7.76
N ALA A 217 19.87 -15.12 -6.47
CA ALA A 217 20.50 -15.84 -5.36
C ALA A 217 20.05 -17.29 -5.28
N TYR A 218 18.75 -17.51 -5.43
CA TYR A 218 18.16 -18.84 -5.47
C TYR A 218 18.75 -19.68 -6.62
N ASN A 219 18.80 -19.13 -7.84
CA ASN A 219 19.35 -19.85 -9.00
C ASN A 219 20.87 -20.09 -8.93
N ILE A 220 21.59 -19.38 -8.06
CA ILE A 220 23.02 -19.63 -7.78
C ILE A 220 23.20 -20.77 -6.75
N GLY A 221 22.17 -21.10 -5.97
CA GLY A 221 22.17 -22.19 -5.00
C GLY A 221 21.93 -21.78 -3.55
N ASP A 222 21.52 -20.53 -3.29
CA ASP A 222 21.17 -20.09 -1.93
C ASP A 222 19.70 -20.47 -1.61
N THR A 223 19.53 -21.55 -0.85
CA THR A 223 18.21 -22.08 -0.49
C THR A 223 17.45 -21.19 0.51
N SER A 224 18.15 -20.34 1.28
CA SER A 224 17.53 -19.40 2.21
C SER A 224 16.73 -18.29 1.49
N ALA A 225 17.12 -17.98 0.25
CA ALA A 225 16.42 -17.01 -0.59
C ALA A 225 15.01 -17.47 -1.03
N MET A 226 14.68 -18.76 -0.88
CA MET A 226 13.37 -19.32 -1.22
C MET A 226 12.28 -18.83 -0.27
N ASP A 227 12.51 -18.90 1.04
CA ASP A 227 11.52 -18.49 2.04
C ASP A 227 11.22 -16.99 1.94
N ASP A 228 12.23 -16.19 1.64
CA ASP A 228 12.12 -14.76 1.39
C ASP A 228 11.38 -14.43 0.08
N LEU A 229 11.61 -15.20 -0.98
CA LEU A 229 10.87 -15.06 -2.24
C LEU A 229 9.39 -15.41 -2.06
N MET A 230 9.07 -16.40 -1.22
CA MET A 230 7.70 -16.78 -0.90
C MET A 230 6.96 -15.66 -0.14
N GLN A 231 7.63 -14.95 0.77
CA GLN A 231 7.05 -13.80 1.48
C GLN A 231 6.74 -12.62 0.55
N MET A 232 7.52 -12.44 -0.52
CA MET A 232 7.31 -11.36 -1.50
C MET A 232 6.42 -11.77 -2.68
N ARG A 233 5.70 -12.91 -2.60
CA ARG A 233 4.88 -13.43 -3.70
C ARG A 233 3.91 -12.39 -4.27
N GLY A 234 3.31 -11.56 -3.41
CA GLY A 234 2.38 -10.50 -3.83
C GLY A 234 3.01 -9.30 -4.56
N GLN A 235 4.34 -9.17 -4.57
CA GLN A 235 5.08 -8.06 -5.19
C GLN A 235 5.82 -8.45 -6.48
N LEU A 236 5.79 -9.74 -6.84
CA LEU A 236 6.46 -10.27 -8.03
C LEU A 236 5.64 -9.97 -9.29
N SER A 237 6.33 -9.74 -10.41
CA SER A 237 5.66 -9.66 -11.72
C SER A 237 5.09 -11.03 -12.12
N GLY A 238 3.93 -11.05 -12.79
CA GLY A 238 3.16 -12.29 -13.04
C GLY A 238 3.92 -13.41 -13.77
N GLU A 239 4.91 -13.08 -14.61
CA GLU A 239 5.76 -14.09 -15.29
C GLU A 239 6.85 -14.63 -14.36
N LEU A 240 7.44 -13.77 -13.51
CA LEU A 240 8.38 -14.20 -12.47
C LEU A 240 7.67 -15.09 -11.43
N MET A 241 6.39 -14.80 -11.15
CA MET A 241 5.51 -15.63 -10.34
C MET A 241 5.27 -17.01 -10.99
N ALA A 242 4.92 -17.08 -12.28
CA ALA A 242 4.73 -18.36 -12.97
C ALA A 242 6.01 -19.21 -13.04
N SER A 243 7.16 -18.57 -13.28
CA SER A 243 8.47 -19.23 -13.24
C SER A 243 8.82 -19.72 -11.84
N LEU A 244 8.51 -18.93 -10.81
CA LEU A 244 8.71 -19.29 -9.41
C LEU A 244 7.79 -20.44 -9.00
N ASP A 245 6.52 -20.44 -9.38
CA ASP A 245 5.56 -21.52 -9.10
C ASP A 245 5.99 -22.84 -9.76
N SER A 246 6.50 -22.78 -11.01
CA SER A 246 7.07 -23.94 -11.70
C SER A 246 8.34 -24.48 -11.02
N LEU A 247 9.24 -23.59 -10.58
CA LEU A 247 10.44 -23.97 -9.85
C LEU A 247 10.11 -24.53 -8.46
N ILE A 248 9.15 -23.95 -7.73
CA ILE A 248 8.67 -24.47 -6.45
C ILE A 248 8.10 -25.88 -6.64
N ALA A 249 7.34 -26.12 -7.71
CA ALA A 249 6.82 -27.46 -8.03
C ALA A 249 7.98 -28.48 -8.24
N GLN A 250 8.98 -28.13 -9.04
CA GLN A 250 10.15 -29.00 -9.29
C GLN A 250 11.01 -29.24 -8.04
N THR A 251 11.10 -28.26 -7.14
CA THR A 251 11.90 -28.37 -5.91
C THR A 251 11.15 -29.20 -4.87
N ARG A 252 9.81 -29.07 -4.82
CA ARG A 252 8.93 -29.91 -3.98
C ARG A 252 8.92 -31.37 -4.44
N GLU A 253 8.98 -31.64 -5.73
CA GLU A 253 9.14 -33.01 -6.27
C GLU A 253 10.45 -33.67 -5.82
N LYS A 254 11.54 -32.90 -5.69
CA LYS A 254 12.84 -33.40 -5.22
C LYS A 254 12.95 -33.54 -3.69
N GLN A 255 12.16 -32.78 -2.93
CA GLN A 255 12.14 -32.81 -1.46
C GLN A 255 11.07 -33.75 -0.88
N ALA A 256 10.22 -34.36 -1.72
CA ALA A 256 9.27 -35.37 -1.29
C ALA A 256 9.98 -36.68 -0.94
N ASN A 257 10.67 -36.69 0.21
CA ASN A 257 10.88 -37.93 0.94
C ASN A 257 9.50 -38.41 1.40
N ILE A 258 9.20 -39.66 1.04
CA ILE A 258 7.91 -40.32 1.20
C ILE A 258 7.70 -40.62 2.69
N GLU A 259 7.21 -39.65 3.44
CA GLU A 259 6.55 -39.92 4.73
C GLU A 259 5.11 -40.32 4.44
N GLU A 260 4.66 -41.43 5.04
CA GLU A 260 3.28 -41.87 4.94
C GLU A 260 2.37 -40.84 5.63
N VAL A 261 1.57 -40.12 4.85
CA VAL A 261 0.64 -39.13 5.40
C VAL A 261 -0.52 -39.87 6.05
N THR A 262 -0.70 -39.66 7.35
CA THR A 262 -1.83 -40.18 8.12
C THR A 262 -2.69 -39.03 8.64
N TRP A 263 -4.00 -39.23 8.67
CA TRP A 263 -4.95 -38.32 9.30
C TRP A 263 -5.92 -39.12 10.18
N ARG A 264 -6.05 -38.72 11.45
CA ARG A 264 -6.81 -39.44 12.50
C ARG A 264 -6.43 -40.93 12.57
N GLY A 265 -5.13 -41.24 12.48
CA GLY A 265 -4.61 -42.61 12.57
C GLY A 265 -4.86 -43.50 11.35
N LYS A 266 -5.50 -42.99 10.29
CA LYS A 266 -5.71 -43.70 9.01
C LYS A 266 -4.78 -43.16 7.93
N SER A 267 -4.18 -44.06 7.16
CA SER A 267 -3.31 -43.72 6.03
C SER A 267 -4.11 -43.08 4.89
N CYS A 268 -3.58 -42.00 4.31
CA CYS A 268 -4.14 -41.35 3.13
C CYS A 268 -3.70 -42.03 1.81
N GLY A 269 -3.03 -43.18 1.89
CA GLY A 269 -2.59 -43.93 0.71
C GLY A 269 -1.56 -43.16 -0.13
N THR A 270 -1.65 -43.28 -1.46
CA THR A 270 -0.75 -42.60 -2.38
C THR A 270 -1.07 -41.11 -2.46
N VAL A 271 -0.15 -40.27 -1.96
CA VAL A 271 -0.33 -38.81 -1.95
C VAL A 271 0.28 -38.20 -3.21
N PRO A 272 -0.50 -37.52 -4.08
CA PRO A 272 0.05 -36.83 -5.24
C PRO A 272 1.02 -35.71 -4.82
N PRO A 273 2.05 -35.39 -5.64
CA PRO A 273 3.04 -34.36 -5.30
C PRO A 273 2.42 -32.99 -4.94
N ARG A 274 1.31 -32.62 -5.60
CA ARG A 274 0.58 -31.38 -5.30
C ARG A 274 -0.05 -31.39 -3.90
N ALA A 275 -0.61 -32.52 -3.47
CA ALA A 275 -1.18 -32.68 -2.13
C ALA A 275 -0.08 -32.66 -1.06
N ALA A 276 1.02 -33.39 -1.28
CA ALA A 276 2.17 -33.40 -0.38
C ALA A 276 2.74 -31.98 -0.19
N GLY A 277 2.89 -31.23 -1.29
CA GLY A 277 3.35 -29.85 -1.25
C GLY A 277 2.43 -28.90 -0.45
N LEU A 278 1.12 -29.13 -0.47
CA LEU A 278 0.17 -28.36 0.35
C LEU A 278 0.30 -28.73 1.83
N ILE A 279 0.40 -30.00 2.17
CA ILE A 279 0.51 -30.47 3.55
C ILE A 279 1.79 -29.93 4.21
N ILE A 280 2.91 -29.93 3.47
CA ILE A 280 4.17 -29.33 3.94
C ILE A 280 4.04 -27.81 4.09
N ALA A 281 3.31 -27.14 3.19
CA ALA A 281 3.08 -25.71 3.30
C ALA A 281 2.20 -25.38 4.53
N ASP A 282 1.19 -26.20 4.82
CA ASP A 282 0.31 -26.04 5.99
C ASP A 282 1.08 -26.22 7.31
N SER A 283 1.98 -27.21 7.39
CA SER A 283 2.79 -27.43 8.60
C SER A 283 3.71 -26.24 8.92
N ARG A 284 4.26 -25.58 7.89
CA ARG A 284 5.07 -24.36 8.03
C ARG A 284 4.22 -23.11 8.29
N LEU A 285 2.95 -23.10 7.88
CA LEU A 285 2.06 -21.95 8.01
C LEU A 285 1.88 -21.55 9.48
N ASN A 286 1.76 -22.52 10.40
CA ASN A 286 1.63 -22.25 11.84
C ASN A 286 2.79 -21.37 12.34
N GLN A 287 4.03 -21.67 11.96
CA GLN A 287 5.20 -20.88 12.35
C GLN A 287 5.19 -19.49 11.70
N ALA A 288 4.71 -19.38 10.46
CA ALA A 288 4.58 -18.09 9.78
C ALA A 288 3.51 -17.19 10.44
N LEU A 289 2.40 -17.78 10.89
CA LEU A 289 1.34 -17.07 11.60
C LEU A 289 1.80 -16.57 12.97
N GLU A 290 2.62 -17.33 13.68
CA GLU A 290 3.23 -16.89 14.95
C GLU A 290 4.19 -15.72 14.78
N ARG A 291 4.95 -15.69 13.67
CA ARG A 291 5.91 -14.60 13.37
C ARG A 291 5.24 -13.31 12.87
N ALA A 292 4.01 -13.38 12.40
CA ALA A 292 3.30 -12.22 11.86
C ALA A 292 2.88 -11.25 12.99
N ALA A 293 3.36 -10.01 12.90
CA ALA A 293 3.16 -8.99 13.94
C ALA A 293 1.73 -8.42 13.98
N THR A 294 1.02 -8.37 12.85
CA THR A 294 -0.31 -7.74 12.74
C THR A 294 -1.39 -8.75 12.37
N ASN A 295 -2.61 -8.53 12.84
CA ASN A 295 -3.78 -9.34 12.47
C ASN A 295 -4.04 -9.30 10.95
N GLN A 296 -3.79 -8.15 10.30
CA GLN A 296 -3.91 -8.03 8.84
C GLN A 296 -2.91 -8.94 8.11
N ALA A 297 -1.63 -8.97 8.52
CA ALA A 297 -0.64 -9.85 7.90
C ALA A 297 -1.01 -11.34 8.08
N LYS A 298 -1.59 -11.72 9.22
CA LYS A 298 -2.11 -13.09 9.43
C LYS A 298 -3.25 -13.41 8.48
N ILE A 299 -4.18 -12.47 8.26
CA ILE A 299 -5.28 -12.61 7.30
C ILE A 299 -4.74 -12.81 5.89
N ASP A 300 -3.77 -11.98 5.45
CA ASP A 300 -3.20 -12.06 4.11
C ASP A 300 -2.50 -13.41 3.86
N LEU A 301 -1.76 -13.92 4.86
CA LEU A 301 -1.13 -15.25 4.81
C LEU A 301 -2.17 -16.38 4.71
N LEU A 302 -3.23 -16.32 5.52
CA LEU A 302 -4.32 -17.30 5.49
C LEU A 302 -5.06 -17.27 4.15
N GLU A 303 -5.35 -16.09 3.60
CA GLU A 303 -6.02 -15.95 2.30
C GLU A 303 -5.18 -16.51 1.15
N ALA A 304 -3.87 -16.23 1.14
CA ALA A 304 -2.95 -16.80 0.17
C ALA A 304 -2.93 -18.35 0.26
N HIS A 305 -2.86 -18.90 1.48
CA HIS A 305 -2.89 -20.34 1.69
C HIS A 305 -4.23 -20.97 1.28
N LEU A 306 -5.36 -20.32 1.54
CA LEU A 306 -6.69 -20.80 1.14
C LEU A 306 -6.87 -20.88 -0.38
N ILE A 307 -6.23 -19.99 -1.14
CA ILE A 307 -6.18 -20.08 -2.61
C ILE A 307 -5.40 -21.34 -3.01
N ASP A 308 -4.21 -21.55 -2.43
CA ASP A 308 -3.41 -22.75 -2.70
C ASP A 308 -4.15 -24.05 -2.33
N CYS A 309 -4.94 -24.05 -1.24
CA CYS A 309 -5.81 -25.17 -0.85
C CYS A 309 -6.85 -25.51 -1.92
N LYS A 310 -7.52 -24.48 -2.49
CA LYS A 310 -8.53 -24.68 -3.55
C LYS A 310 -7.90 -25.30 -4.79
N ASP A 311 -6.77 -24.77 -5.22
CA ASP A 311 -6.06 -25.26 -6.41
C ASP A 311 -5.56 -26.70 -6.22
N ALA A 312 -5.01 -27.02 -5.04
CA ALA A 312 -4.58 -28.38 -4.73
C ALA A 312 -5.76 -29.37 -4.66
N LEU A 313 -6.88 -28.99 -4.05
CA LEU A 313 -8.09 -29.83 -3.99
C LEU A 313 -8.64 -30.13 -5.40
N LEU A 314 -8.66 -29.14 -6.29
CA LEU A 314 -9.06 -29.34 -7.69
C LEU A 314 -8.11 -30.31 -8.40
N ALA A 315 -6.81 -30.11 -8.29
CA ALA A 315 -5.81 -30.98 -8.92
C ALA A 315 -5.90 -32.43 -8.41
N VAL A 316 -6.11 -32.64 -7.11
CA VAL A 316 -6.22 -33.97 -6.51
C VAL A 316 -7.52 -34.66 -6.91
N ARG A 317 -8.65 -33.93 -6.97
CA ARG A 317 -9.93 -34.48 -7.47
C ARG A 317 -9.85 -34.89 -8.93
N ASP A 318 -9.18 -34.09 -9.76
CA ASP A 318 -8.97 -34.43 -11.16
C ASP A 318 -8.03 -35.64 -11.33
N HIS A 319 -6.97 -35.74 -10.50
CA HIS A 319 -6.08 -36.89 -10.47
C HIS A 319 -6.82 -38.21 -10.15
N PHE A 320 -7.70 -38.19 -9.14
CA PHE A 320 -8.44 -39.38 -8.70
C PHE A 320 -9.82 -39.56 -9.38
N LYS A 321 -10.15 -38.76 -10.40
CA LYS A 321 -11.48 -38.73 -11.03
C LYS A 321 -12.00 -40.09 -11.51
N ASN A 322 -11.12 -40.96 -11.97
CA ASN A 322 -11.49 -42.30 -12.46
C ASN A 322 -11.65 -43.32 -11.32
N GLU A 323 -10.89 -43.16 -10.23
CA GLU A 323 -10.93 -44.03 -9.06
C GLU A 323 -12.17 -43.72 -8.20
N LEU A 324 -12.46 -42.42 -8.00
CA LEU A 324 -13.66 -41.92 -7.31
C LEU A 324 -14.99 -42.30 -7.99
N LYS A 325 -14.96 -42.68 -9.28
CA LYS A 325 -16.15 -43.16 -10.00
C LYS A 325 -16.38 -44.66 -9.84
N LYS A 326 -15.35 -45.42 -9.48
CA LYS A 326 -15.40 -46.89 -9.39
C LYS A 326 -15.69 -47.35 -7.97
N GLU A 327 -15.20 -46.63 -6.98
CA GLU A 327 -15.43 -46.91 -5.57
C GLU A 327 -16.52 -45.99 -5.01
N ASN A 328 -17.60 -46.59 -4.49
CA ASN A 328 -18.67 -45.86 -3.80
C ASN A 328 -18.46 -45.82 -2.28
N ASP A 329 -17.26 -46.17 -1.81
CA ASP A 329 -16.91 -46.19 -0.39
C ASP A 329 -16.52 -44.78 0.08
N LYS A 330 -17.28 -44.24 1.04
CA LYS A 330 -17.07 -42.90 1.64
C LYS A 330 -15.68 -42.78 2.29
N TRP A 331 -15.03 -43.90 2.60
CA TRP A 331 -13.76 -43.97 3.33
C TRP A 331 -12.60 -44.56 2.53
N SER A 332 -12.67 -44.61 1.19
CA SER A 332 -11.52 -45.02 0.39
C SER A 332 -10.29 -44.16 0.68
N PRO A 333 -9.05 -44.67 0.57
CA PRO A 333 -7.84 -43.89 0.87
C PRO A 333 -7.77 -42.56 0.13
N GLN A 334 -8.23 -42.53 -1.13
CA GLN A 334 -8.31 -41.33 -1.97
C GLN A 334 -9.35 -40.34 -1.46
N GLN A 335 -10.54 -40.82 -1.07
CA GLN A 335 -11.58 -39.97 -0.51
C GLN A 335 -11.17 -39.46 0.88
N HIS A 336 -10.47 -40.27 1.67
CA HIS A 336 -9.90 -39.89 2.96
C HIS A 336 -8.85 -38.77 2.80
N LEU A 337 -7.98 -38.84 1.79
CA LEU A 337 -7.07 -37.75 1.44
C LEU A 337 -7.82 -36.47 1.04
N ILE A 338 -8.87 -36.57 0.23
CA ILE A 338 -9.69 -35.41 -0.16
C ILE A 338 -10.38 -34.79 1.06
N ASN A 339 -10.92 -35.62 1.96
CA ASN A 339 -11.53 -35.15 3.22
C ASN A 339 -10.48 -34.49 4.12
N TYR A 340 -9.25 -35.00 4.16
CA TYR A 340 -8.16 -34.37 4.91
C TYR A 340 -7.78 -32.99 4.35
N LEU A 341 -7.61 -32.87 3.04
CA LEU A 341 -7.32 -31.58 2.41
C LEU A 341 -8.48 -30.59 2.57
N GLN A 342 -9.72 -31.08 2.54
CA GLN A 342 -10.92 -30.29 2.83
C GLN A 342 -10.95 -29.84 4.29
N TYR A 343 -10.54 -30.69 5.22
CA TYR A 343 -10.38 -30.35 6.64
C TYR A 343 -9.36 -29.22 6.82
N ILE A 344 -8.18 -29.31 6.18
CA ILE A 344 -7.17 -28.24 6.21
C ILE A 344 -7.80 -26.93 5.73
N ARG A 345 -8.44 -26.93 4.55
CA ARG A 345 -9.09 -25.72 4.00
C ARG A 345 -10.11 -25.12 4.96
N LEU A 346 -10.99 -25.94 5.54
CA LEU A 346 -12.04 -25.47 6.44
C LEU A 346 -11.49 -25.00 7.79
N SER A 347 -10.51 -25.71 8.35
CA SER A 347 -9.81 -25.32 9.57
C SER A 347 -9.13 -23.97 9.41
N ARG A 348 -8.42 -23.73 8.30
CA ARG A 348 -7.80 -22.43 7.99
C ARG A 348 -8.83 -21.34 7.68
N THR A 349 -9.98 -21.69 7.12
CA THR A 349 -11.09 -20.74 6.92
C THR A 349 -11.67 -20.31 8.27
N LEU A 350 -11.83 -21.24 9.21
CA LEU A 350 -12.24 -20.95 10.58
C LEU A 350 -11.23 -20.03 11.27
N GLU A 351 -9.93 -20.33 11.19
CA GLU A 351 -8.86 -19.50 11.75
C GLU A 351 -8.84 -18.07 11.15
N ARG A 352 -9.05 -17.93 9.83
CA ARG A 352 -9.21 -16.62 9.18
C ARG A 352 -10.39 -15.84 9.75
N ASN A 353 -11.55 -16.47 9.86
CA ASN A 353 -12.75 -15.82 10.38
C ASN A 353 -12.55 -15.38 11.84
N LEU A 354 -11.89 -16.18 12.68
CA LEU A 354 -11.57 -15.81 14.06
C LEU A 354 -10.54 -14.67 14.13
N THR A 355 -9.58 -14.62 13.21
CA THR A 355 -8.62 -13.51 13.11
C THR A 355 -9.31 -12.22 12.67
N LEU A 356 -10.30 -12.30 11.78
CA LEU A 356 -11.15 -11.17 11.42
C LEU A 356 -12.01 -10.68 12.59
N VAL A 357 -12.48 -11.59 13.46
CA VAL A 357 -13.18 -11.19 14.69
C VAL A 357 -12.25 -10.37 15.58
N LYS A 358 -11.02 -10.84 15.83
CA LYS A 358 -10.03 -10.09 16.64
C LYS A 358 -9.74 -8.71 16.05
N ALA A 359 -9.55 -8.64 14.73
CA ALA A 359 -9.33 -7.36 14.04
C ALA A 359 -10.55 -6.42 14.12
N ALA A 360 -11.77 -6.97 14.15
CA ALA A 360 -12.99 -6.20 14.33
C ALA A 360 -13.16 -5.72 15.77
N GLU A 361 -12.83 -6.55 16.77
CA GLU A 361 -12.84 -6.18 18.19
C GLU A 361 -11.86 -5.04 18.51
N GLU A 362 -10.71 -4.99 17.83
CA GLU A 362 -9.72 -3.92 17.96
C GLU A 362 -10.12 -2.62 17.24
N SER A 363 -11.19 -2.62 16.42
CA SER A 363 -11.58 -1.48 15.61
C SER A 363 -12.79 -0.73 16.17
N ASP A 364 -12.62 0.55 16.48
CA ASP A 364 -13.72 1.44 16.90
C ASP A 364 -14.86 1.57 15.87
N LYS A 365 -14.62 1.17 14.62
CA LYS A 365 -15.59 1.28 13.52
C LYS A 365 -16.43 0.02 13.34
N ALA A 366 -16.06 -1.11 13.95
CA ALA A 366 -16.76 -2.36 13.76
C ALA A 366 -18.11 -2.36 14.48
N LYS A 367 -19.17 -2.77 13.79
CA LYS A 367 -20.49 -2.94 14.41
C LYS A 367 -20.60 -4.37 14.98
N PRO A 368 -21.30 -4.58 16.11
CA PRO A 368 -21.55 -5.93 16.63
C PRO A 368 -22.19 -6.88 15.60
N GLN A 369 -22.99 -6.34 14.69
CA GLN A 369 -23.63 -7.07 13.59
C GLN A 369 -22.61 -7.70 12.61
N ASP A 370 -21.47 -7.04 12.38
CA ASP A 370 -20.43 -7.56 11.51
C ASP A 370 -19.70 -8.74 12.18
N ILE A 371 -19.50 -8.66 13.51
CA ILE A 371 -18.93 -9.75 14.31
C ILE A 371 -19.88 -10.96 14.37
N VAL A 372 -21.20 -10.73 14.48
CA VAL A 372 -22.22 -11.81 14.41
C VAL A 372 -22.10 -12.59 13.10
N ARG A 373 -21.96 -11.91 11.95
CA ARG A 373 -21.80 -12.56 10.64
C ARG A 373 -20.54 -13.42 10.57
N LEU A 374 -19.44 -12.98 11.18
CA LEU A 374 -18.19 -13.75 11.22
C LEU A 374 -18.36 -15.04 12.04
N TYR A 375 -19.06 -14.98 13.19
CA TYR A 375 -19.37 -16.18 13.97
C TYR A 375 -20.40 -17.09 13.30
N GLU A 376 -21.36 -16.55 12.53
CA GLU A 376 -22.25 -17.37 11.70
C GLU A 376 -21.48 -18.15 10.63
N ALA A 377 -20.53 -17.48 9.95
CA ALA A 377 -19.64 -18.14 9.01
C ALA A 377 -18.76 -19.20 9.70
N ALA A 378 -18.24 -18.92 10.90
CA ALA A 378 -17.49 -19.88 11.70
C ALA A 378 -18.33 -21.12 12.08
N LEU A 379 -19.59 -20.91 12.48
CA LEU A 379 -20.52 -22.00 12.80
C LEU A 379 -20.88 -22.84 11.57
N HIS A 380 -21.09 -22.20 10.41
CA HIS A 380 -21.32 -22.93 9.16
C HIS A 380 -20.10 -23.80 8.79
N ASN A 381 -18.88 -23.25 8.91
CA ASN A 381 -17.66 -24.01 8.69
C ASN A 381 -17.54 -25.22 9.62
N LEU A 382 -17.89 -25.09 10.91
CA LEU A 382 -17.87 -26.22 11.85
C LEU A 382 -18.85 -27.32 11.46
N VAL A 383 -20.03 -26.98 10.94
CA VAL A 383 -20.99 -27.96 10.41
C VAL A 383 -20.37 -28.71 9.23
N GLU A 384 -19.72 -28.03 8.29
CA GLU A 384 -19.01 -28.69 7.19
C GLU A 384 -17.86 -29.58 7.69
N ILE A 385 -17.08 -29.13 8.69
CA ILE A 385 -15.98 -29.90 9.28
C ILE A 385 -16.51 -31.19 9.91
N SER A 386 -17.62 -31.13 10.64
CA SER A 386 -18.23 -32.28 11.32
C SER A 386 -18.69 -33.39 10.35
N GLN A 387 -18.90 -33.08 9.07
CA GLN A 387 -19.33 -34.05 8.06
C GLN A 387 -18.16 -34.83 7.42
N LEU A 388 -16.91 -34.45 7.73
CA LEU A 388 -15.71 -35.03 7.10
C LEU A 388 -15.24 -36.34 7.73
N GLN A 389 -15.61 -36.61 8.99
CA GLN A 389 -15.26 -37.80 9.75
C GLN A 389 -16.42 -38.23 10.64
N ASP A 390 -16.67 -39.54 10.72
CA ASP A 390 -17.74 -40.12 11.55
C ASP A 390 -17.19 -40.62 12.91
N ASP A 391 -16.01 -40.15 13.32
CA ASP A 391 -15.34 -40.54 14.56
C ASP A 391 -15.96 -39.83 15.77
N PRO A 392 -16.39 -40.57 16.83
CA PRO A 392 -17.10 -39.98 17.95
C PRO A 392 -16.31 -38.89 18.68
N GLU A 393 -14.99 -39.07 18.85
CA GLU A 393 -14.15 -38.11 19.57
C GLU A 393 -13.97 -36.82 18.75
N PHE A 394 -13.88 -36.95 17.41
CA PHE A 394 -13.84 -35.80 16.50
C PHE A 394 -15.16 -35.03 16.51
N LEU A 395 -16.29 -35.73 16.46
CA LEU A 395 -17.61 -35.12 16.51
C LEU A 395 -17.84 -34.38 17.83
N GLU A 396 -17.41 -34.95 18.95
CA GLU A 396 -17.48 -34.32 20.26
C GLU A 396 -16.63 -33.04 20.33
N GLU A 397 -15.43 -33.04 19.74
CA GLU A 397 -14.59 -31.84 19.63
C GLU A 397 -15.27 -30.72 18.81
N GLN A 398 -15.89 -31.06 17.67
CA GLN A 398 -16.60 -30.07 16.84
C GLN A 398 -17.87 -29.58 17.53
N GLU A 399 -18.59 -30.43 18.26
CA GLU A 399 -19.76 -30.03 19.03
C GLU A 399 -19.37 -29.07 20.16
N ALA A 400 -18.27 -29.35 20.87
CA ALA A 400 -17.74 -28.47 21.90
C ALA A 400 -17.40 -27.08 21.33
N LYS A 401 -16.68 -27.01 20.20
CA LYS A 401 -16.39 -25.74 19.49
C LYS A 401 -17.67 -25.03 19.02
N THR A 402 -18.67 -25.77 18.56
CA THR A 402 -19.96 -25.22 18.12
C THR A 402 -20.69 -24.55 19.28
N LYS A 403 -20.71 -25.16 20.47
CA LYS A 403 -21.28 -24.56 21.68
C LYS A 403 -20.57 -23.27 22.07
N CYS A 404 -19.23 -23.25 21.98
CA CYS A 404 -18.42 -22.05 22.24
C CYS A 404 -18.81 -20.90 21.31
N TYR A 405 -18.75 -21.09 19.99
CA TYR A 405 -19.02 -19.99 19.05
C TYR A 405 -20.49 -19.58 19.00
N ARG A 406 -21.43 -20.46 19.40
CA ARG A 406 -22.83 -20.07 19.65
C ARG A 406 -22.95 -19.09 20.82
N ALA A 407 -22.17 -19.26 21.88
CA ALA A 407 -22.12 -18.31 22.99
C ALA A 407 -21.66 -16.93 22.51
N PHE A 408 -20.51 -16.85 21.84
CA PHE A 408 -20.00 -15.59 21.29
C PHE A 408 -20.98 -14.93 20.31
N ARG A 409 -21.59 -15.70 19.40
CA ARG A 409 -22.62 -15.18 18.48
C ARG A 409 -23.80 -14.59 19.24
N CYS A 410 -24.31 -15.29 20.26
CA CYS A 410 -25.44 -14.80 21.07
C CYS A 410 -25.09 -13.52 21.82
N PHE A 411 -23.88 -13.40 22.36
CA PHE A 411 -23.40 -12.19 23.04
C PHE A 411 -23.36 -10.97 22.12
N TYR A 412 -22.74 -11.09 20.93
CA TYR A 412 -22.67 -9.96 19.99
C TYR A 412 -24.04 -9.62 19.39
N MET A 413 -24.92 -10.61 19.22
CA MET A 413 -26.30 -10.38 18.83
C MET A 413 -27.06 -9.62 19.93
N ALA A 414 -26.84 -9.94 21.20
CA ALA A 414 -27.40 -9.21 22.33
C ALA A 414 -26.90 -7.75 22.37
N GLN A 415 -25.60 -7.51 22.18
CA GLN A 415 -25.05 -6.15 22.06
C GLN A 415 -25.70 -5.36 20.92
N SER A 416 -25.95 -6.00 19.78
CA SER A 416 -26.61 -5.33 18.66
C SER A 416 -28.05 -4.89 18.98
N LEU A 417 -28.79 -5.66 19.80
CA LEU A 417 -30.14 -5.32 20.24
C LEU A 417 -30.12 -4.28 21.38
N ALA A 418 -29.13 -4.35 22.27
CA ALA A 418 -28.91 -3.34 23.30
C ALA A 418 -28.66 -1.96 22.68
N ASN A 419 -27.85 -1.88 21.62
CA ASN A 419 -27.62 -0.64 20.86
C ASN A 419 -28.89 -0.11 20.15
N LEU A 420 -29.92 -0.94 20.01
CA LEU A 420 -31.23 -0.56 19.46
C LEU A 420 -32.27 -0.32 20.58
N HIS A 421 -31.84 -0.24 21.85
CA HIS A 421 -32.71 -0.06 23.03
C HIS A 421 -33.78 -1.17 23.20
N ARG A 422 -33.56 -2.35 22.60
CA ARG A 422 -34.45 -3.52 22.74
C ARG A 422 -34.02 -4.37 23.94
N TRP A 423 -34.07 -3.79 25.13
CA TRP A 423 -33.47 -4.34 26.35
C TRP A 423 -33.98 -5.73 26.74
N ARG A 424 -35.29 -5.97 26.63
CA ARG A 424 -35.89 -7.28 26.96
C ARG A 424 -35.32 -8.41 26.12
N GLU A 425 -35.16 -8.16 24.82
CA GLU A 425 -34.62 -9.14 23.88
C GLU A 425 -33.10 -9.30 24.04
N ALA A 426 -32.38 -8.20 24.28
CA ALA A 426 -30.96 -8.23 24.60
C ALA A 426 -30.70 -9.08 25.86
N MET A 427 -31.50 -8.90 26.92
CA MET A 427 -31.40 -9.68 28.16
C MET A 427 -31.63 -11.18 27.93
N ALA A 428 -32.65 -11.53 27.15
CA ALA A 428 -32.92 -12.92 26.80
C ALA A 428 -31.75 -13.57 26.03
N LEU A 429 -31.11 -12.82 25.12
CA LEU A 429 -29.94 -13.30 24.39
C LEU A 429 -28.68 -13.40 25.26
N TYR A 430 -28.47 -12.48 26.20
CA TYR A 430 -27.39 -12.60 27.18
C TYR A 430 -27.56 -13.85 28.05
N GLN A 431 -28.76 -14.12 28.55
CA GLN A 431 -29.05 -15.35 29.30
C GLN A 431 -28.79 -16.61 28.47
N ARG A 432 -29.18 -16.59 27.18
CA ARG A 432 -28.89 -17.69 26.25
C ARG A 432 -27.39 -17.86 25.99
N SER A 433 -26.64 -16.76 25.92
CA SER A 433 -25.18 -16.78 25.84
C SER A 433 -24.57 -17.49 27.04
N LEU A 434 -24.98 -17.15 28.27
CA LEU A 434 -24.53 -17.82 29.50
C LEU A 434 -24.87 -19.31 29.51
N GLN A 435 -26.05 -19.70 29.03
CA GLN A 435 -26.40 -21.11 28.91
C GLN A 435 -25.44 -21.85 27.97
N HIS A 436 -25.12 -21.26 26.81
CA HIS A 436 -24.14 -21.82 25.88
C HIS A 436 -22.72 -21.87 26.46
N VAL A 437 -22.31 -20.89 27.27
CA VAL A 437 -21.04 -20.93 28.02
C VAL A 437 -21.03 -22.13 28.97
N LYS A 438 -22.07 -22.28 29.81
CA LYS A 438 -22.19 -23.41 30.75
C LYS A 438 -22.19 -24.76 30.04
N ASP A 439 -22.89 -24.86 28.91
CA ASP A 439 -22.90 -26.08 28.10
C ASP A 439 -21.56 -26.37 27.43
N ALA A 440 -20.81 -25.34 27.01
CA ALA A 440 -19.47 -25.50 26.45
C ALA A 440 -18.46 -25.93 27.54
N LEU A 441 -18.55 -25.37 28.75
CA LEU A 441 -17.67 -25.70 29.87
C LEU A 441 -17.83 -27.14 30.37
N LYS A 442 -18.94 -27.84 30.04
CA LYS A 442 -19.06 -29.29 30.27
C LYS A 442 -17.99 -30.09 29.51
N TYR A 443 -17.50 -29.57 28.38
CA TYR A 443 -16.45 -30.18 27.55
C TYR A 443 -15.05 -29.69 27.91
N ASN A 444 -14.82 -29.28 29.17
CA ASN A 444 -13.56 -28.69 29.61
C ASN A 444 -12.35 -29.59 29.27
N ALA A 445 -12.44 -30.91 29.35
CA ALA A 445 -11.31 -31.79 29.04
C ALA A 445 -10.83 -31.69 27.57
N ILE A 446 -11.72 -31.35 26.63
CA ILE A 446 -11.46 -31.39 25.18
C ILE A 446 -11.10 -30.01 24.63
N LEU A 447 -11.62 -28.94 25.23
CA LEU A 447 -11.44 -27.59 24.72
C LEU A 447 -9.97 -27.12 24.77
N PRO A 448 -9.50 -26.36 23.77
CA PRO A 448 -8.18 -25.70 23.82
C PRO A 448 -8.10 -24.70 24.99
N ALA A 449 -6.94 -24.60 25.66
CA ALA A 449 -6.75 -23.71 26.81
C ALA A 449 -7.12 -22.25 26.51
N ALA A 450 -6.69 -21.71 25.36
CA ALA A 450 -7.02 -20.35 24.94
C ALA A 450 -8.53 -20.11 24.76
N LEU A 451 -9.29 -21.12 24.32
CA LEU A 451 -10.73 -21.01 24.12
C LEU A 451 -11.48 -21.05 25.47
N LYS A 452 -10.96 -21.79 26.45
CA LYS A 452 -11.48 -21.78 27.83
C LYS A 452 -11.32 -20.42 28.48
N GLU A 453 -10.14 -19.83 28.37
CA GLU A 453 -9.87 -18.50 28.88
C GLU A 453 -10.80 -17.46 28.25
N ALA A 454 -10.97 -17.52 26.92
CA ALA A 454 -11.91 -16.67 26.21
C ALA A 454 -13.36 -16.86 26.66
N LEU A 455 -13.79 -18.08 26.99
CA LEU A 455 -15.13 -18.35 27.53
C LEU A 455 -15.33 -17.78 28.94
N CYS A 456 -14.34 -17.88 29.82
CA CYS A 456 -14.40 -17.28 31.17
C CYS A 456 -14.50 -15.75 31.08
N ASN A 457 -13.72 -15.14 30.18
CA ASN A 457 -13.79 -13.70 29.90
C ASN A 457 -15.15 -13.31 29.32
N LEU A 458 -15.71 -14.14 28.44
CA LEU A 458 -17.05 -13.94 27.89
C LEU A 458 -18.12 -14.02 28.98
N GLU A 459 -18.05 -14.98 29.90
CA GLU A 459 -18.99 -15.11 31.02
C GLU A 459 -19.06 -13.82 31.83
N THR A 460 -17.89 -13.31 32.23
CA THR A 460 -17.75 -12.04 32.97
C THR A 460 -18.31 -10.86 32.16
N SER A 461 -18.03 -10.83 30.85
CA SER A 461 -18.52 -9.76 29.96
C SER A 461 -20.03 -9.79 29.77
N VAL A 462 -20.62 -10.99 29.71
CA VAL A 462 -22.07 -11.16 29.59
C VAL A 462 -22.76 -10.71 30.87
N GLU A 463 -22.25 -11.08 32.05
CA GLU A 463 -22.80 -10.64 33.34
C GLU A 463 -22.75 -9.12 33.47
N ALA A 464 -21.60 -8.50 33.15
CA ALA A 464 -21.47 -7.04 33.14
C ALA A 464 -22.47 -6.37 32.19
N ALA A 465 -22.63 -6.90 30.99
CA ALA A 465 -23.58 -6.38 30.00
C ALA A 465 -25.05 -6.56 30.43
N GLN A 466 -25.39 -7.63 31.16
CA GLN A 466 -26.72 -7.82 31.73
C GLN A 466 -27.05 -6.75 32.78
N TYR A 467 -26.13 -6.46 33.70
CA TYR A 467 -26.32 -5.41 34.69
C TYR A 467 -26.45 -4.03 34.03
N ALA A 468 -25.62 -3.73 33.02
CA ALA A 468 -25.70 -2.50 32.26
C ALA A 468 -27.05 -2.36 31.52
N ALA A 469 -27.46 -3.40 30.79
CA ALA A 469 -28.74 -3.41 30.07
C ALA A 469 -29.94 -3.26 31.04
N HIS A 470 -29.88 -3.91 32.21
CA HIS A 470 -30.92 -3.77 33.22
C HIS A 470 -30.98 -2.33 33.77
N ALA A 471 -29.84 -1.75 34.15
CA ALA A 471 -29.76 -0.37 34.62
C ALA A 471 -30.30 0.62 33.57
N HIS A 472 -29.89 0.49 32.31
CA HIS A 472 -30.38 1.34 31.22
C HIS A 472 -31.89 1.21 31.00
N SER A 473 -32.44 -0.01 31.05
CA SER A 473 -33.89 -0.21 30.91
C SER A 473 -34.71 0.51 32.00
N VAL A 474 -34.23 0.49 33.25
CA VAL A 474 -34.91 1.17 34.37
C VAL A 474 -34.79 2.69 34.26
N LEU A 475 -33.66 3.21 33.77
CA LEU A 475 -33.47 4.64 33.55
C LEU A 475 -34.33 5.18 32.39
N GLU A 476 -34.56 4.38 31.34
CA GLU A 476 -35.43 4.75 30.22
C GLU A 476 -36.91 4.69 30.57
N ASP A 477 -37.34 3.66 31.32
CA ASP A 477 -38.71 3.59 31.84
C ASP A 477 -39.02 4.79 32.79
N GLY A 478 -37.99 5.44 33.35
CA GLY A 478 -38.10 6.67 34.13
C GLY A 478 -38.21 7.98 33.30
N GLN A 479 -38.14 7.91 31.97
CA GLN A 479 -38.29 9.05 31.05
C GLN A 479 -39.63 9.04 30.27
N GLU A 480 -40.55 8.13 30.58
CA GLU A 480 -41.91 8.15 30.04
C GLU A 480 -42.84 9.12 30.81
N GLU A 481 -42.58 10.42 30.74
CA GLU A 481 -43.64 11.43 30.84
C GLU A 481 -43.47 12.54 29.77
N GLU A 482 -44.50 12.63 28.91
CA GLU A 482 -44.95 13.74 28.04
C GLU A 482 -44.12 14.14 26.78
N SER A 483 -44.60 13.74 25.59
CA SER A 483 -45.52 14.60 24.80
C SER A 483 -45.96 13.95 23.49
N GLY A 484 -47.28 13.71 23.36
CA GLY A 484 -47.93 13.50 22.08
C GLY A 484 -48.03 14.79 21.26
N THR A 485 -48.10 14.63 19.93
CA THR A 485 -48.60 15.61 18.95
C THR A 485 -47.98 17.02 18.93
N SER A 486 -47.17 17.26 17.89
CA SER A 486 -47.15 18.46 17.06
C SER A 486 -47.52 19.80 17.72
N LYS A 487 -46.50 20.60 18.06
CA LYS A 487 -46.61 22.06 18.01
C LYS A 487 -45.83 22.57 16.82
N LEU A 488 -46.56 22.99 15.79
CA LEU A 488 -46.08 23.77 14.64
C LEU A 488 -45.29 25.00 15.11
N ALA A 489 -43.96 24.90 15.10
CA ALA A 489 -43.11 26.08 15.05
C ALA A 489 -43.09 26.59 13.60
N LYS A 490 -43.77 27.72 13.33
CA LYS A 490 -43.73 28.40 12.02
C LYS A 490 -42.27 28.75 11.70
N SER A 491 -41.64 28.01 10.78
CA SER A 491 -40.28 28.30 10.32
C SER A 491 -40.32 29.50 9.38
N LYS A 492 -39.53 30.53 9.71
CA LYS A 492 -39.36 31.69 8.82
C LYS A 492 -38.37 31.41 7.67
N LYS A 493 -37.66 30.26 7.69
CA LYS A 493 -36.67 29.90 6.68
C LYS A 493 -37.34 29.47 5.37
N PRO A 494 -36.87 29.96 4.21
CA PRO A 494 -37.38 29.52 2.92
C PRO A 494 -37.10 28.03 2.69
N LEU A 495 -37.95 27.35 1.92
CA LEU A 495 -37.87 25.90 1.71
C LEU A 495 -36.48 25.43 1.27
N TYR A 496 -35.79 26.20 0.42
CA TYR A 496 -34.46 25.82 -0.10
C TYR A 496 -33.38 25.65 0.98
N GLU A 497 -33.51 26.30 2.14
CA GLU A 497 -32.54 26.20 3.24
C GLU A 497 -32.79 24.99 4.16
N ARG A 498 -33.95 24.33 4.01
CA ARG A 498 -34.39 23.22 4.85
C ARG A 498 -34.82 21.99 4.06
N LEU A 499 -34.23 21.78 2.87
CA LEU A 499 -34.54 20.62 2.02
C LEU A 499 -34.23 19.26 2.68
N HIS A 500 -33.38 19.26 3.71
CA HIS A 500 -33.00 18.06 4.47
C HIS A 500 -33.98 17.74 5.61
N GLU A 501 -34.99 18.58 5.85
CA GLU A 501 -35.91 18.43 6.96
C GLU A 501 -37.35 18.25 6.45
N TYR A 502 -37.96 17.11 6.77
CA TYR A 502 -39.36 16.89 6.45
C TYR A 502 -40.26 17.58 7.48
N ARG A 503 -41.08 18.53 7.04
CA ARG A 503 -42.08 19.22 7.85
C ARG A 503 -43.33 19.50 7.04
N GLU A 504 -44.49 19.31 7.65
CA GLU A 504 -45.75 19.76 7.08
C GLU A 504 -45.85 21.29 7.23
N ASP A 505 -45.75 22.01 6.12
CA ASP A 505 -45.80 23.48 6.09
C ASP A 505 -46.98 23.97 5.24
N PRO A 506 -48.13 24.29 5.87
CA PRO A 506 -49.31 24.78 5.16
C PRO A 506 -49.06 26.10 4.42
N ALA A 507 -48.03 26.88 4.77
CA ALA A 507 -47.74 28.15 4.12
C ALA A 507 -47.29 27.99 2.65
N LEU A 508 -46.78 26.81 2.28
CA LEU A 508 -46.40 26.49 0.89
C LEU A 508 -47.61 26.37 -0.06
N LEU A 509 -48.82 26.18 0.48
CA LEU A 509 -50.07 26.08 -0.29
C LEU A 509 -50.74 27.46 -0.52
N THR A 510 -50.16 28.53 0.01
CA THR A 510 -50.70 29.89 -0.13
C THR A 510 -50.24 30.56 -1.42
N LYS A 511 -50.90 31.67 -1.81
CA LYS A 511 -50.54 32.44 -3.02
C LYS A 511 -49.15 33.08 -2.99
N GLN A 512 -48.49 33.12 -1.82
CA GLN A 512 -47.13 33.66 -1.65
C GLN A 512 -46.26 32.66 -0.87
N PRO A 513 -45.83 31.56 -1.51
CA PRO A 513 -45.07 30.52 -0.82
C PRO A 513 -43.61 30.96 -0.60
N ASN A 514 -43.09 30.75 0.62
CA ASN A 514 -41.71 31.07 0.99
C ASN A 514 -40.73 29.97 0.52
N VAL A 515 -40.51 29.85 -0.79
CA VAL A 515 -39.70 28.78 -1.40
C VAL A 515 -38.23 29.17 -1.56
N TYR A 516 -37.98 30.30 -2.21
CA TYR A 516 -36.64 30.83 -2.51
C TYR A 516 -36.71 32.36 -2.66
N LYS A 517 -35.65 33.08 -2.24
CA LYS A 517 -35.59 34.54 -2.34
C LYS A 517 -35.02 34.96 -3.69
N LEU A 518 -35.81 35.68 -4.48
CA LEU A 518 -35.39 36.26 -5.76
C LEU A 518 -35.31 37.79 -5.65
N PRO A 519 -34.21 38.42 -6.12
CA PRO A 519 -33.00 37.82 -6.71
C PRO A 519 -32.10 37.12 -5.67
N PRO A 520 -31.23 36.17 -6.10
CA PRO A 520 -30.32 35.46 -5.19
C PRO A 520 -29.38 36.42 -4.45
N PRO A 521 -29.02 36.14 -3.18
CA PRO A 521 -28.02 36.93 -2.47
C PRO A 521 -26.63 36.76 -3.12
N MET A 522 -25.88 37.85 -3.23
CA MET A 522 -24.49 37.82 -3.72
C MET A 522 -23.62 36.90 -2.86
N ARG A 523 -22.74 36.11 -3.49
CA ARG A 523 -21.78 35.22 -2.82
C ARG A 523 -20.35 35.67 -3.10
N SER A 524 -19.48 35.58 -2.10
CA SER A 524 -18.06 35.94 -2.21
C SER A 524 -17.28 34.90 -3.04
N ILE A 525 -16.32 35.38 -3.83
CA ILE A 525 -15.37 34.59 -4.63
C ILE A 525 -14.07 34.43 -3.82
N PRO A 526 -13.35 33.27 -3.89
CA PRO A 526 -12.13 33.07 -3.10
C PRO A 526 -11.04 34.09 -3.45
N CYS A 527 -10.44 34.66 -2.41
CA CYS A 527 -9.39 35.67 -2.52
C CYS A 527 -8.05 35.06 -2.94
N LYS A 528 -7.15 35.91 -3.48
CA LYS A 528 -5.75 35.58 -3.72
C LYS A 528 -5.09 34.96 -2.47
N PRO A 529 -4.16 34.01 -2.64
CA PRO A 529 -3.52 33.31 -1.52
C PRO A 529 -2.83 34.29 -0.57
N LEU A 530 -2.82 33.94 0.72
CA LEU A 530 -2.20 34.79 1.74
C LEU A 530 -0.68 34.82 1.59
N PHE A 531 -0.16 36.02 1.40
CA PHE A 531 1.26 36.34 1.46
C PHE A 531 1.46 37.26 2.66
N PHE A 532 2.27 36.84 3.63
CA PHE A 532 2.55 37.62 4.82
C PHE A 532 3.91 38.30 4.68
N ASP A 533 3.94 39.62 4.87
CA ASP A 533 5.19 40.35 5.01
C ASP A 533 5.69 40.24 6.46
N LEU A 534 6.44 39.17 6.73
CA LEU A 534 7.02 38.92 8.05
C LEU A 534 8.13 39.93 8.40
N ALA A 535 8.68 40.66 7.43
CA ALA A 535 9.74 41.64 7.67
C ALA A 535 9.20 42.88 8.41
N PHE A 536 7.93 43.21 8.21
CA PHE A 536 7.28 44.30 8.95
C PHE A 536 7.28 44.05 10.47
N ASN A 537 7.09 42.79 10.89
CA ASN A 537 7.12 42.42 12.31
C ASN A 537 8.52 42.56 12.93
N MET A 538 9.57 42.69 12.12
CA MET A 538 10.95 42.86 12.60
C MET A 538 11.37 44.34 12.70
N VAL A 539 10.48 45.28 12.38
CA VAL A 539 10.74 46.71 12.55
C VAL A 539 10.43 47.10 13.99
N GLU A 540 11.47 47.14 14.83
CA GLU A 540 11.39 47.61 16.21
C GLU A 540 12.02 48.99 16.35
N PHE A 541 11.51 49.79 17.29
CA PHE A 541 12.19 51.03 17.68
C PHE A 541 13.53 50.69 18.32
N PRO A 542 14.60 51.45 18.04
CA PRO A 542 15.86 51.27 18.73
C PRO A 542 15.65 51.48 20.23
N ASP A 543 16.37 50.73 21.07
CA ASP A 543 16.30 50.92 22.52
C ASP A 543 16.77 52.33 22.91
N LEU A 544 15.84 53.13 23.44
CA LEU A 544 16.06 54.50 23.88
C LEU A 544 16.29 54.62 25.38
N SER A 545 16.47 53.51 26.10
CA SER A 545 16.78 53.49 27.55
C SER A 545 17.92 54.44 27.92
N HIS A 546 18.96 54.54 27.08
CA HIS A 546 20.10 55.45 27.25
C HIS A 546 19.74 56.95 27.15
N LYS A 547 18.59 57.32 26.56
CA LYS A 547 18.10 58.70 26.45
C LYS A 547 17.12 59.06 27.56
N MET A 548 16.58 58.07 28.26
CA MET A 548 15.77 58.29 29.46
C MET A 548 16.71 58.44 30.65
N GLY A 549 17.13 59.68 30.93
CA GLY A 549 17.80 59.99 32.20
C GLY A 549 16.95 59.56 33.40
N ASP A 550 17.60 59.35 34.54
CA ASP A 550 17.23 58.67 35.82
C ASP A 550 15.83 58.94 36.48
N GLN A 551 14.75 59.11 35.70
CA GLN A 551 13.40 59.42 36.15
C GLN A 551 12.45 58.20 36.15
N ALA A 552 12.97 56.99 36.33
CA ALA A 552 12.14 55.80 36.59
C ALA A 552 12.06 55.42 38.09
N LYS A 553 12.59 56.25 38.99
CA LYS A 553 12.48 56.06 40.46
C LYS A 553 11.83 57.25 41.14
N ARG A 554 10.50 57.40 40.99
CA ARG A 554 9.55 58.18 41.83
C ARG A 554 8.19 58.15 41.09
N GLY A 555 7.07 57.69 41.63
CA GLY A 555 6.74 57.21 42.95
C GLY A 555 5.37 56.53 42.93
N GLN A 556 5.14 55.73 43.96
CA GLN A 556 3.91 55.03 44.30
C GLN A 556 2.99 55.97 45.09
N ALA A 557 1.72 56.13 44.68
CA ALA A 557 0.52 56.32 45.53
C ALA A 557 -0.71 56.70 44.68
N GLY A 558 -1.86 56.06 44.94
CA GLY A 558 -3.17 56.66 44.62
C GLY A 558 -4.21 55.74 43.99
N LEU A 559 -5.03 55.13 44.85
CA LEU A 559 -6.27 54.39 44.61
C LEU A 559 -7.37 55.15 43.82
N THR A 560 -8.36 54.37 43.34
CA THR A 560 -9.73 54.74 42.90
C THR A 560 -9.79 55.40 41.51
N GLY A 561 -10.66 55.03 40.56
CA GLY A 561 -11.98 54.41 40.65
C GLY A 561 -12.96 55.31 39.89
N PHE A 562 -13.73 54.70 38.98
CA PHE A 562 -15.04 55.16 38.49
C PHE A 562 -15.17 56.28 37.44
N VAL A 563 -15.57 55.84 36.23
CA VAL A 563 -16.80 56.20 35.49
C VAL A 563 -17.11 57.68 35.17
N LYS A 564 -17.05 58.01 33.87
CA LYS A 564 -18.07 58.69 33.02
C LYS A 564 -17.35 59.10 31.72
N GLY A 565 -17.68 58.64 30.51
CA GLY A 565 -19.02 58.44 29.95
C GLY A 565 -19.61 59.79 29.55
N LEU A 566 -19.54 60.13 28.25
CA LEU A 566 -20.59 60.72 27.39
C LEU A 566 -20.04 61.70 26.33
N TRP A 567 -20.37 61.39 25.06
CA TRP A 567 -20.53 62.26 23.88
C TRP A 567 -19.26 62.87 23.27
N GLY A 568 -19.00 62.82 21.96
CA GLY A 568 -19.81 62.44 20.80
C GLY A 568 -19.32 63.22 19.56
N TRP A 569 -19.43 62.59 18.38
CA TRP A 569 -19.24 63.14 17.01
C TRP A 569 -17.80 63.48 16.59
N GLY A 570 -17.34 63.23 15.36
CA GLY A 570 -17.96 62.74 14.13
C GLY A 570 -17.02 63.04 12.94
N ASN A 571 -17.16 62.25 11.87
CA ASN A 571 -16.68 62.45 10.49
C ASN A 571 -15.19 62.71 10.22
N LYS A 572 -14.52 61.73 9.60
CA LYS A 572 -14.49 61.57 8.13
C LYS A 572 -14.10 60.15 7.74
#